data_AF-X6LAC6-F1
#
_entry.id   AF-X6LAC6-F1
#
_cell.length_a   1.000
_cell.length_b   1.000
_cell.length_c   1.000
_cell.angle_alpha   90.00
_cell.angle_beta   90.00
_cell.angle_gamma   90.00
#
_symmetry.space_group_name_H-M   'P 1'
#
loop_
_entity.id
_entity.type
_entity.pdbx_description
1 polymer ?
#
loop_
_entity_poly.entity_id
_entity_poly.type
_entity_poly.pdbx_seq_one_letter_code
_entity_poly.pdbx_strand_id
1 'polypeptide(L)'
;MEWWNEREQKDKTEIIQKCKIMSNEQFEVWLLNECKWKNEITKDDITSIRFSIDSYLKFIKTNLENKEEEWTACVIIDEIKKVIKMKELSFEELLRQTYHCLESKAFQKINNENLKLQLVDMRNNIIESDEDVMKEFESNEPTFKIIWISFQQSIILGKTKTIKNALVILIAISEYNDNDKWKNLKNVKEKDSKNFKQLFELELNYEM
;
A
#
# COMPACT_ATOMS: atom_id res chain seq x y z
N MET A 1 -23.45 19.32 26.09
CA MET A 1 -24.58 20.00 26.76
C MET A 1 -25.85 19.55 26.05
N GLU A 2 -26.82 18.96 26.76
CA GLU A 2 -28.08 18.44 26.18
C GLU A 2 -28.85 19.55 25.45
N TRP A 3 -28.95 20.74 26.06
CA TRP A 3 -29.60 21.91 25.46
C TRP A 3 -29.05 22.27 24.07
N TRP A 4 -27.72 22.28 23.87
CA TRP A 4 -27.13 22.58 22.57
C TRP A 4 -27.45 21.51 21.53
N ASN A 5 -27.43 20.23 21.91
CA ASN A 5 -27.61 19.13 20.98
C ASN A 5 -29.02 19.09 20.38
N GLU A 6 -30.03 19.48 21.16
CA GLU A 6 -31.45 19.51 20.78
C GLU A 6 -31.83 20.64 19.81
N ARG A 7 -30.92 21.59 19.52
CA ARG A 7 -31.21 22.73 18.64
C ARG A 7 -31.12 22.37 17.15
N GLU A 8 -31.99 22.97 16.36
CA GLU A 8 -31.94 22.90 14.90
C GLU A 8 -30.64 23.48 14.36
N GLN A 9 -30.18 22.99 13.21
CA GLN A 9 -28.91 23.44 12.62
C GLN A 9 -28.93 24.93 12.24
N LYS A 10 -30.09 25.46 11.82
CA LYS A 10 -30.26 26.88 11.50
C LYS A 10 -30.00 27.77 12.72
N ASP A 11 -30.51 27.35 13.88
CA ASP A 11 -30.35 28.08 15.14
C ASP A 11 -28.92 28.03 15.65
N LYS A 12 -28.30 26.83 15.60
CA LYS A 12 -26.89 26.65 15.93
C LYS A 12 -26.01 27.58 15.08
N THR A 13 -26.31 27.69 13.78
CA THR A 13 -25.58 28.55 12.85
C THR A 13 -25.70 30.02 13.20
N GLU A 14 -26.91 30.50 13.50
CA GLU A 14 -27.13 31.89 13.92
C GLU A 14 -26.35 32.22 15.19
N ILE A 15 -26.43 31.36 16.21
CA ILE A 15 -25.74 31.56 17.49
C ILE A 15 -24.22 31.60 17.28
N ILE A 16 -23.66 30.67 16.49
CA ILE A 16 -22.22 30.67 16.16
C ILE A 16 -21.83 31.95 15.42
N GLN A 17 -22.63 32.41 14.46
CA GLN A 17 -22.34 33.65 13.73
C GLN A 17 -22.35 34.88 14.63
N LYS A 18 -23.36 35.00 15.50
CA LYS A 18 -23.43 36.08 16.50
C LYS A 18 -22.21 36.05 17.43
N CYS A 19 -21.81 34.86 17.90
CA CYS A 19 -20.63 34.66 18.73
C CYS A 19 -19.32 35.09 18.04
N LYS A 20 -19.22 34.97 16.71
CA LYS A 20 -18.04 35.42 15.95
C LYS A 20 -17.96 36.94 15.76
N ILE A 21 -19.11 37.59 15.65
CA ILE A 21 -19.20 39.02 15.29
C ILE A 21 -19.18 39.91 16.54
N MET A 22 -19.84 39.46 17.61
CA MET A 22 -20.03 40.24 18.82
C MET A 22 -18.88 40.05 19.81
N SER A 23 -18.64 41.06 20.65
CA SER A 23 -17.82 40.86 21.84
C SER A 23 -18.51 39.89 22.81
N ASN A 24 -17.75 39.35 23.76
CA ASN A 24 -18.25 38.45 24.79
C ASN A 24 -19.44 39.04 25.58
N GLU A 25 -19.34 40.32 25.94
CA GLU A 25 -20.37 41.04 26.69
C GLU A 25 -21.61 41.29 25.82
N GLN A 26 -21.42 41.68 24.56
CA GLN A 26 -22.52 41.88 23.61
C GLN A 26 -23.25 40.56 23.31
N PHE A 27 -22.51 39.46 23.20
CA PHE A 27 -23.07 38.13 22.97
C PHE A 27 -23.88 37.64 24.18
N GLU A 28 -23.40 37.89 25.41
CA GLU A 28 -24.15 37.61 26.64
C GLU A 28 -25.47 38.39 26.69
N VAL A 29 -25.41 39.70 26.42
CA VAL A 29 -26.61 40.57 26.39
C VAL A 29 -27.60 40.12 25.32
N TRP A 30 -27.12 39.76 24.14
CA TRP A 30 -27.96 39.27 23.05
C TRP A 30 -28.64 37.94 23.43
N LEU A 31 -27.90 36.99 24.00
CA LEU A 31 -28.45 35.69 24.43
C LEU A 31 -29.56 35.83 25.47
N LEU A 32 -29.40 36.75 26.43
CA LEU A 32 -30.34 36.93 27.54
C LEU A 32 -31.55 37.82 27.20
N ASN A 33 -31.46 38.69 26.20
CA ASN A 33 -32.50 39.69 25.95
C ASN A 33 -33.17 39.56 24.58
N GLU A 34 -32.41 39.18 23.56
CA GLU A 34 -32.83 39.25 22.15
C GLU A 34 -32.97 37.87 21.49
N CYS A 35 -32.21 36.88 21.95
CA CYS A 35 -32.27 35.53 21.44
C CYS A 35 -33.65 34.91 21.67
N LYS A 36 -34.14 34.13 20.70
CA LYS A 36 -35.43 33.45 20.79
C LYS A 36 -35.53 32.49 21.98
N TRP A 37 -34.39 32.05 22.52
CA TRP A 37 -34.26 31.12 23.64
C TRP A 37 -33.96 31.79 24.98
N LYS A 38 -34.09 33.12 25.08
CA LYS A 38 -33.70 33.88 26.29
C LYS A 38 -34.32 33.39 27.61
N ASN A 39 -35.50 32.77 27.55
CA ASN A 39 -36.19 32.23 28.73
C ASN A 39 -35.69 30.82 29.12
N GLU A 40 -34.88 30.18 28.28
CA GLU A 40 -34.35 28.82 28.48
C GLU A 40 -32.85 28.80 28.79
N ILE A 41 -32.19 29.97 28.78
CA ILE A 41 -30.75 30.10 28.96
C ILE A 41 -30.50 30.88 30.24
N THR A 42 -29.78 30.27 31.17
CA THR A 42 -29.30 30.95 32.37
C THR A 42 -27.92 31.56 32.13
N LYS A 43 -27.49 32.44 33.04
CA LYS A 43 -26.14 33.03 32.97
C LYS A 43 -25.04 31.96 33.04
N ASP A 44 -25.27 30.88 33.77
CA ASP A 44 -24.32 29.77 33.90
C ASP A 44 -24.19 28.95 32.60
N ASP A 45 -25.29 28.83 31.84
CA ASP A 45 -25.30 28.15 30.55
C ASP A 45 -24.45 28.90 29.50
N ILE A 46 -24.38 30.23 29.57
CA ILE A 46 -23.66 31.06 28.60
C ILE A 46 -22.19 30.71 28.54
N THR A 47 -21.57 30.47 29.70
CA THR A 47 -20.16 30.05 29.78
C THR A 47 -19.95 28.73 29.04
N SER A 48 -20.86 27.78 29.28
CA SER A 48 -20.82 26.45 28.65
C SER A 48 -21.12 26.49 27.14
N ILE A 49 -22.06 27.34 26.70
CA ILE A 49 -22.36 27.57 25.27
C ILE A 49 -21.14 28.14 24.57
N ARG A 50 -20.53 29.18 25.13
CA ARG A 50 -19.35 29.82 24.56
C ARG A 50 -18.18 28.84 24.46
N PHE A 51 -17.90 28.10 25.53
CA PHE A 51 -16.88 27.06 25.52
C PHE A 51 -17.13 26.01 24.42
N SER A 52 -18.38 25.60 24.24
CA SER A 52 -18.75 24.63 23.20
C SER A 52 -18.54 25.18 21.80
N ILE A 53 -18.90 26.45 21.56
CA ILE A 53 -18.69 27.13 20.28
C ILE A 53 -17.20 27.31 20.01
N ASP A 54 -16.43 27.78 20.98
CA ASP A 54 -14.98 27.96 20.84
C ASP A 54 -14.28 26.64 20.55
N SER A 55 -14.66 25.56 21.23
CA SER A 55 -14.15 24.21 20.96
C SER A 55 -14.49 23.75 19.54
N TYR A 56 -15.73 23.96 19.08
CA TYR A 56 -16.16 23.63 17.72
C TYR A 56 -15.42 24.47 16.67
N LEU A 57 -15.24 25.76 16.90
CA LEU A 57 -14.50 26.64 15.99
C LEU A 57 -13.02 26.28 15.96
N LYS A 58 -12.44 25.90 17.10
CA LYS A 58 -11.07 25.39 17.17
C LYS A 58 -10.93 24.09 16.38
N PHE A 59 -11.85 23.14 16.55
CA PHE A 59 -11.87 21.89 15.79
C PHE A 59 -11.99 22.14 14.27
N ILE A 60 -12.91 23.02 13.85
CA ILE A 60 -13.04 23.42 12.45
C ILE A 60 -11.76 24.08 11.95
N LYS A 61 -11.17 24.99 12.73
CA LYS A 61 -9.94 25.68 12.36
C LYS A 61 -8.78 24.71 12.21
N THR A 62 -8.63 23.74 13.11
CA THR A 62 -7.64 22.66 12.97
C THR A 62 -7.89 21.84 11.71
N ASN A 63 -9.13 21.50 11.38
CA ASN A 63 -9.45 20.77 10.15
C ASN A 63 -9.28 21.61 8.87
N LEU A 64 -9.43 22.94 8.92
CA LEU A 64 -9.24 23.86 7.79
C LEU A 64 -7.78 24.26 7.58
N GLU A 65 -7.01 24.35 8.66
CA GLU A 65 -5.54 24.48 8.63
C GLU A 65 -4.89 23.15 8.22
N ASN A 66 -5.55 22.01 8.50
CA ASN A 66 -5.29 20.71 7.87
C ASN A 66 -5.95 20.60 6.47
N LYS A 67 -5.87 21.66 5.65
CA LYS A 67 -5.77 21.41 4.21
C LYS A 67 -4.39 20.79 4.01
N GLU A 68 -4.28 19.49 4.29
CA GLU A 68 -3.11 18.67 3.98
C GLU A 68 -2.69 19.07 2.57
N GLU A 69 -1.48 19.60 2.40
CA GLU A 69 -0.87 19.72 1.08
C GLU A 69 -0.76 18.29 0.55
N GLU A 70 -1.79 17.83 -0.15
CA GLU A 70 -1.84 16.49 -0.72
C GLU A 70 -0.76 16.41 -1.80
N TRP A 71 0.20 15.52 -1.59
CA TRP A 71 1.26 15.25 -2.55
C TRP A 71 0.65 14.54 -3.75
N THR A 72 0.66 15.19 -4.90
CA THR A 72 0.09 14.64 -6.13
C THR A 72 1.18 13.96 -6.93
N ALA A 73 0.96 12.70 -7.29
CA ALA A 73 1.85 11.91 -8.13
C ALA A 73 1.07 11.15 -9.20
N CYS A 74 1.80 10.58 -10.16
CA CYS A 74 1.23 9.71 -11.18
C CYS A 74 1.77 8.29 -11.03
N VAL A 75 0.91 7.29 -11.23
CA VAL A 75 1.30 5.89 -11.33
C VAL A 75 0.86 5.33 -12.68
N ILE A 76 1.77 4.67 -13.38
CA ILE A 76 1.49 4.02 -14.66
C ILE A 76 1.18 2.54 -14.39
N ILE A 77 -0.03 2.13 -14.74
CA ILE A 77 -0.57 0.77 -14.56
C ILE A 77 -0.98 0.25 -15.94
N ASP A 78 -0.30 -0.77 -16.44
CA ASP A 78 -0.55 -1.35 -17.78
C ASP A 78 -0.66 -0.25 -18.87
N GLU A 79 0.34 0.65 -18.92
CA GLU A 79 0.43 1.81 -19.83
C GLU A 79 -0.58 2.94 -19.59
N ILE A 80 -1.49 2.80 -18.62
CA ILE A 80 -2.46 3.83 -18.24
C ILE A 80 -1.91 4.65 -17.08
N LYS A 81 -1.77 5.95 -17.29
CA LYS A 81 -1.38 6.91 -16.25
C LYS A 81 -2.58 7.27 -15.37
N LYS A 82 -2.47 7.03 -14.06
CA LYS A 82 -3.47 7.38 -13.05
C LYS A 82 -2.87 8.36 -12.05
N VAL A 83 -3.64 9.38 -11.69
CA VAL A 83 -3.23 10.37 -10.68
C VAL A 83 -3.57 9.83 -9.30
N ILE A 84 -2.62 9.94 -8.38
CA ILE A 84 -2.77 9.57 -6.97
C ILE A 84 -2.52 10.79 -6.09
N LYS A 85 -3.16 10.77 -4.91
CA LYS A 85 -3.02 11.80 -3.89
C LYS A 85 -2.54 11.14 -2.61
N MET A 86 -1.42 11.60 -2.11
CA MET A 86 -0.76 11.03 -0.94
C MET A 86 -0.83 12.04 0.20
N LYS A 87 -1.15 11.55 1.40
CA LYS A 87 -1.18 12.38 2.62
C LYS A 87 0.22 12.60 3.21
N GLU A 88 1.09 11.61 2.99
CA GLU A 88 2.45 11.57 3.50
C GLU A 88 3.39 11.12 2.37
N LEU A 89 4.60 11.69 2.32
CA LEU A 89 5.64 11.26 1.38
C LEU A 89 6.36 10.01 1.92
N SER A 90 5.66 8.88 1.91
CA SER A 90 6.21 7.59 2.31
C SER A 90 5.96 6.52 1.25
N PHE A 91 6.80 5.50 1.26
CA PHE A 91 6.64 4.31 0.43
C PHE A 91 5.35 3.56 0.78
N GLU A 92 4.99 3.49 2.06
CA GLU A 92 3.75 2.86 2.49
C GLU A 92 2.52 3.58 1.90
N GLU A 93 2.51 4.92 1.93
CA GLU A 93 1.41 5.70 1.37
C GLU A 93 1.33 5.55 -0.14
N LEU A 94 2.47 5.59 -0.83
CA LEU A 94 2.54 5.36 -2.28
C LEU A 94 1.94 3.99 -2.63
N LEU A 95 2.32 2.96 -1.89
CA LEU A 95 1.83 1.61 -2.10
C LEU A 95 0.32 1.52 -1.86
N ARG A 96 -0.18 2.13 -0.77
CA ARG A 96 -1.62 2.19 -0.45
C ARG A 96 -2.43 2.81 -1.58
N GLN A 97 -2.03 3.99 -2.04
CA GLN A 97 -2.71 4.69 -3.14
C GLN A 97 -2.62 3.93 -4.46
N THR A 98 -1.47 3.28 -4.71
CA THR A 98 -1.28 2.42 -5.87
C THR A 98 -2.26 1.26 -5.88
N TYR A 99 -2.41 0.54 -4.76
CA TYR A 99 -3.36 -0.57 -4.66
C TYR A 99 -4.82 -0.12 -4.87
N HIS A 100 -5.19 1.08 -4.40
CA HIS A 100 -6.51 1.65 -4.66
C HIS A 100 -6.79 1.91 -6.14
N CYS A 101 -5.75 2.08 -6.95
CA CYS A 101 -5.88 2.31 -8.40
C CYS A 101 -5.99 1.02 -9.21
N LEU A 102 -5.73 -0.14 -8.61
CA LEU A 102 -5.77 -1.44 -9.30
C LEU A 102 -7.22 -1.91 -9.51
N GLU A 103 -7.47 -2.43 -10.70
CA GLU A 103 -8.75 -3.08 -11.02
C GLU A 103 -8.75 -4.54 -10.54
N SER A 104 -9.96 -5.10 -10.37
CA SER A 104 -10.13 -6.51 -9.97
C SER A 104 -9.33 -7.50 -10.84
N LYS A 105 -9.20 -7.23 -12.14
CA LYS A 105 -8.40 -8.04 -13.08
C LYS A 105 -6.92 -8.11 -12.71
N ALA A 106 -6.35 -7.04 -12.15
CA ALA A 106 -4.96 -7.03 -11.71
C ALA A 106 -4.74 -8.00 -10.54
N PHE A 107 -5.68 -8.09 -9.60
CA PHE A 107 -5.62 -9.06 -8.50
C PHE A 107 -5.80 -10.50 -8.99
N GLN A 108 -6.67 -10.72 -9.98
CA GLN A 108 -6.77 -12.03 -10.64
C GLN A 108 -5.45 -12.42 -11.31
N LYS A 109 -4.80 -11.49 -11.99
CA LYS A 109 -3.48 -11.69 -12.61
C LYS A 109 -2.42 -12.05 -11.58
N ILE A 110 -2.32 -11.29 -10.48
CA ILE A 110 -1.42 -11.56 -9.35
C ILE A 110 -1.59 -12.99 -8.84
N ASN A 111 -2.82 -13.42 -8.60
CA ASN A 111 -3.11 -14.73 -8.03
C ASN A 111 -2.90 -15.88 -9.03
N ASN A 112 -3.34 -15.71 -10.28
CA ASN A 112 -3.28 -16.76 -11.29
C ASN A 112 -1.87 -16.97 -11.85
N GLU A 113 -1.10 -15.89 -12.00
CA GLU A 113 0.25 -15.90 -12.58
C GLU A 113 1.35 -15.86 -11.51
N ASN A 114 0.98 -15.87 -10.22
CA ASN A 114 1.90 -15.80 -9.08
C ASN A 114 2.90 -14.63 -9.20
N LEU A 115 2.36 -13.43 -9.45
CA LEU A 115 3.13 -12.21 -9.62
C LEU A 115 3.16 -11.39 -8.33
N LYS A 116 4.19 -10.58 -8.17
CA LYS A 116 4.30 -9.52 -7.17
C LYS A 116 4.34 -8.18 -7.88
N LEU A 117 3.63 -7.21 -7.31
CA LEU A 117 3.71 -5.80 -7.71
C LEU A 117 5.05 -5.23 -7.24
N GLN A 118 5.78 -4.60 -8.14
CA GLN A 118 6.97 -3.81 -7.81
C GLN A 118 6.84 -2.42 -8.44
N LEU A 119 7.15 -1.40 -7.65
CA LEU A 119 7.16 -0.01 -8.09
C LEU A 119 8.56 0.36 -8.57
N VAL A 120 8.62 1.06 -9.69
CA VAL A 120 9.86 1.61 -10.24
C VAL A 120 9.68 3.07 -10.66
N ASP A 121 10.78 3.82 -10.69
CA ASP A 121 10.80 5.14 -11.33
C ASP A 121 10.77 5.03 -12.87
N MET A 122 10.76 6.18 -13.54
CA MET A 122 10.80 6.24 -15.01
C MET A 122 12.10 5.72 -15.64
N ARG A 123 13.16 5.53 -14.84
CA ARG A 123 14.45 4.93 -15.24
C ARG A 123 14.51 3.43 -14.95
N ASN A 124 13.43 2.85 -14.43
CA ASN A 124 13.31 1.46 -13.95
C ASN A 124 14.17 1.14 -12.71
N ASN A 125 14.53 2.13 -11.91
CA ASN A 125 15.07 1.90 -10.57
C ASN A 125 13.93 1.50 -9.65
N ILE A 126 14.17 0.49 -8.81
CA ILE A 126 13.18 0.00 -7.85
C ILE A 126 12.96 1.04 -6.75
N ILE A 127 11.71 1.28 -6.39
CA ILE A 127 11.30 2.11 -5.26
C ILE A 127 10.99 1.17 -4.10
N GLU A 128 11.81 1.23 -3.05
CA GLU A 128 11.70 0.35 -1.88
C GLU A 128 11.75 1.09 -0.54
N SER A 129 12.05 2.40 -0.53
CA SER A 129 12.10 3.20 0.69
C SER A 129 11.45 4.59 0.54
N ASP A 130 11.28 5.26 1.67
CA ASP A 130 10.76 6.63 1.72
C ASP A 130 11.69 7.61 0.99
N GLU A 131 13.01 7.42 1.10
CA GLU A 131 14.00 8.24 0.38
C GLU A 131 13.86 8.14 -1.14
N ASP A 132 13.56 6.95 -1.67
CA ASP A 132 13.32 6.75 -3.10
C ASP A 132 12.08 7.54 -3.56
N VAL A 133 11.02 7.54 -2.75
CA VAL A 133 9.80 8.32 -3.02
C VAL A 133 10.10 9.80 -2.99
N MET A 134 10.75 10.29 -1.92
CA MET A 134 11.07 11.72 -1.76
C MET A 134 11.91 12.24 -2.93
N LYS A 135 12.88 11.45 -3.39
CA LYS A 135 13.73 11.79 -4.53
C LYS A 135 12.94 11.96 -5.83
N GLU A 136 11.90 11.17 -6.07
CA GLU A 136 11.06 11.32 -7.25
C GLU A 136 10.23 12.63 -7.19
N PHE A 137 9.86 13.07 -5.99
CA PHE A 137 9.17 14.34 -5.74
C PHE A 137 10.08 15.58 -5.87
N GLU A 138 11.39 15.42 -6.02
CA GLU A 138 12.29 16.51 -6.45
C GLU A 138 12.08 16.86 -7.94
N SER A 139 11.41 16.00 -8.69
CA SER A 139 11.03 16.26 -10.09
C SER A 139 9.74 17.08 -10.19
N ASN A 140 9.56 17.78 -11.31
CA ASN A 140 8.34 18.57 -11.56
C ASN A 140 7.07 17.71 -11.68
N GLU A 141 7.21 16.42 -11.99
CA GLU A 141 6.07 15.51 -12.21
C GLU A 141 6.41 14.11 -11.68
N PRO A 142 6.25 13.86 -10.36
CA PRO A 142 6.62 12.59 -9.75
C PRO A 142 5.81 11.45 -10.36
N THR A 143 6.51 10.54 -11.03
CA THR A 143 5.89 9.48 -11.82
C THR A 143 6.50 8.12 -11.50
N PHE A 144 5.63 7.22 -11.05
CA PHE A 144 5.96 5.84 -10.75
C PHE A 144 5.36 4.91 -11.79
N LYS A 145 5.94 3.74 -11.95
CA LYS A 145 5.46 2.69 -12.84
C LYS A 145 5.34 1.38 -12.08
N ILE A 146 4.24 0.68 -12.30
CA ILE A 146 4.09 -0.70 -11.82
C ILE A 146 4.75 -1.64 -12.83
N ILE A 147 5.60 -2.52 -12.32
CA ILE A 147 6.04 -3.71 -13.03
C ILE A 147 5.57 -4.95 -12.27
N TRP A 148 5.22 -5.99 -13.02
CA TRP A 148 4.80 -7.27 -12.47
C TRP A 148 5.98 -8.23 -12.53
N ILE A 149 6.46 -8.67 -11.37
CA ILE A 149 7.57 -9.62 -11.27
C ILE A 149 7.04 -10.98 -10.81
N SER A 150 7.43 -12.08 -11.46
CA SER A 150 7.00 -13.41 -11.02
C SER A 150 7.70 -13.82 -9.73
N PHE A 151 6.98 -14.40 -8.76
CA PHE A 151 7.56 -14.88 -7.50
C PHE A 151 8.64 -15.97 -7.72
N GLN A 152 8.60 -16.67 -8.85
CA GLN A 152 9.60 -17.66 -9.22
C GLN A 152 10.98 -17.05 -9.57
N GLN A 153 11.07 -15.74 -9.82
CA GLN A 153 12.33 -15.10 -10.24
C GLN A 153 13.27 -14.73 -9.09
N SER A 154 12.84 -14.74 -7.83
CA SER A 154 13.75 -14.49 -6.69
C SER A 154 14.77 -15.62 -6.46
N ILE A 155 14.57 -16.80 -7.10
CA ILE A 155 15.55 -17.90 -7.14
C ILE A 155 16.26 -17.98 -8.52
N ILE A 156 15.82 -17.20 -9.51
CA ILE A 156 16.23 -17.32 -10.92
C ILE A 156 16.77 -15.98 -11.44
N LEU A 157 17.86 -15.48 -10.85
CA LEU A 157 18.83 -14.63 -11.57
C LEU A 157 19.80 -15.49 -12.42
N GLY A 158 19.42 -16.73 -12.73
CA GLY A 158 20.02 -17.54 -13.77
C GLY A 158 18.92 -17.99 -14.73
N LYS A 159 18.71 -17.26 -15.83
CA LYS A 159 17.73 -17.58 -16.88
C LYS A 159 17.70 -19.09 -17.14
N THR A 160 16.65 -19.80 -16.70
CA THR A 160 16.52 -21.22 -16.98
C THR A 160 16.19 -21.38 -18.46
N LYS A 161 17.18 -21.77 -19.27
CA LYS A 161 16.96 -22.14 -20.67
C LYS A 161 16.53 -23.59 -20.72
N THR A 162 15.32 -23.86 -21.19
CA THR A 162 14.89 -25.23 -21.52
C THR A 162 15.68 -25.70 -22.74
N ILE A 163 16.58 -26.67 -22.54
CA ILE A 163 17.25 -27.35 -23.65
C ILE A 163 16.31 -28.47 -24.13
N LYS A 164 15.74 -28.31 -25.32
CA LYS A 164 15.00 -29.38 -25.99
C LYS A 164 16.01 -30.32 -26.66
N ASN A 165 15.78 -31.63 -26.59
CA ASN A 165 16.63 -32.68 -27.20
C ASN A 165 18.06 -32.75 -26.65
N ALA A 166 18.25 -32.62 -25.34
CA ALA A 166 19.56 -32.82 -24.74
C ALA A 166 19.95 -34.31 -24.79
N LEU A 167 21.21 -34.58 -25.13
CA LEU A 167 21.80 -35.91 -24.99
C LEU A 167 22.11 -36.16 -23.51
N VAL A 168 21.51 -37.19 -22.92
CA VAL A 168 21.79 -37.60 -21.54
C VAL A 168 22.73 -38.81 -21.57
N ILE A 169 23.86 -38.73 -20.85
CA ILE A 169 24.80 -39.85 -20.70
C ILE A 169 24.91 -40.17 -19.22
N LEU A 170 24.50 -41.38 -18.84
CA LEU A 170 24.63 -41.90 -17.48
C LEU A 170 25.89 -42.78 -17.38
N ILE A 171 26.87 -42.36 -16.59
CA ILE A 171 28.08 -43.15 -16.29
C ILE A 171 27.94 -43.73 -14.88
N ALA A 172 27.69 -45.03 -14.80
CA ALA A 172 27.59 -45.75 -13.54
C ALA A 172 28.94 -46.39 -13.17
N ILE A 173 29.60 -45.88 -12.13
CA ILE A 173 30.87 -46.42 -11.62
C ILE A 173 30.58 -47.13 -10.29
N SER A 174 30.76 -48.45 -10.26
CA SER A 174 30.50 -49.27 -9.08
C SER A 174 31.76 -49.91 -8.49
N GLU A 175 32.86 -49.94 -9.24
CA GLU A 175 34.07 -50.70 -8.92
C GLU A 175 35.32 -49.84 -9.16
N TYR A 176 36.25 -49.92 -8.22
CA TYR A 176 37.54 -49.23 -8.25
C TYR A 176 38.68 -50.24 -8.09
N ASN A 177 39.83 -49.93 -8.71
CA ASN A 177 41.02 -50.78 -8.63
C ASN A 177 41.62 -50.82 -7.21
N ASP A 178 41.48 -49.72 -6.45
CA ASP A 178 41.92 -49.61 -5.06
C ASP A 178 40.70 -49.47 -4.16
N ASN A 179 40.17 -50.62 -3.72
CA ASN A 179 38.96 -50.70 -2.90
C ASN A 179 39.21 -50.29 -1.43
N ASP A 180 40.47 -50.25 -1.01
CA ASP A 180 40.84 -49.81 0.34
C ASP A 180 40.81 -48.29 0.42
N LYS A 181 41.20 -47.61 -0.66
CA LYS A 181 41.07 -46.16 -0.80
C LYS A 181 39.66 -45.70 -1.20
N TRP A 182 39.00 -46.42 -2.13
CA TRP A 182 37.66 -46.09 -2.61
C TRP A 182 36.77 -47.33 -2.59
N LYS A 183 35.88 -47.42 -1.61
CA LYS A 183 35.00 -48.58 -1.46
C LYS A 183 34.05 -48.72 -2.66
N ASN A 184 33.96 -49.93 -3.18
CA ASN A 184 33.03 -50.32 -4.23
C ASN A 184 31.58 -50.09 -3.81
N LEU A 185 30.77 -49.62 -4.75
CA LEU A 185 29.37 -49.24 -4.55
C LEU A 185 28.45 -50.26 -5.24
N LYS A 186 28.12 -51.35 -4.52
CA LYS A 186 27.32 -52.45 -5.08
C LYS A 186 25.94 -52.01 -5.58
N ASN A 187 25.32 -51.05 -4.89
CA ASN A 187 23.97 -50.57 -5.20
C ASN A 187 23.87 -49.82 -6.55
N VAL A 188 24.98 -49.31 -7.07
CA VAL A 188 25.03 -48.59 -8.34
C VAL A 188 24.58 -49.49 -9.51
N LYS A 189 25.02 -50.76 -9.50
CA LYS A 189 24.66 -51.76 -10.52
C LYS A 189 23.22 -52.27 -10.35
N GLU A 190 22.74 -52.39 -9.12
CA GLU A 190 21.51 -53.13 -8.83
C GLU A 190 20.26 -52.24 -8.75
N LYS A 191 20.42 -51.05 -8.16
CA LYS A 191 19.32 -50.16 -7.77
C LYS A 191 19.43 -48.78 -8.39
N ASP A 192 20.58 -48.12 -8.26
CA ASP A 192 20.65 -46.69 -8.56
C ASP A 192 20.57 -46.43 -10.07
N SER A 193 21.28 -47.22 -10.89
CA SER A 193 21.18 -47.12 -12.36
C SER A 193 19.76 -47.32 -12.88
N LYS A 194 18.98 -48.25 -12.29
CA LYS A 194 17.58 -48.47 -12.64
C LYS A 194 16.69 -47.31 -12.25
N ASN A 195 16.87 -46.78 -11.03
CA ASN A 195 16.10 -45.64 -10.54
C ASN A 195 16.35 -44.40 -11.41
N PHE A 196 17.61 -44.10 -11.74
CA PHE A 196 17.94 -42.97 -12.60
C PHE A 196 17.39 -43.18 -14.01
N LYS A 197 17.51 -44.39 -14.58
CA LYS A 197 16.89 -44.68 -15.88
C LYS A 197 15.38 -44.39 -15.88
N GLN A 198 14.65 -44.87 -14.87
CA GLN A 198 13.21 -44.61 -14.72
C GLN A 198 12.90 -43.12 -14.58
N LEU A 199 13.67 -42.39 -13.77
CA LEU A 199 13.52 -40.95 -13.60
C LEU A 199 13.66 -40.21 -14.94
N PHE A 200 14.71 -40.51 -15.70
CA PHE A 200 14.97 -39.82 -16.95
C PHE A 200 13.99 -40.19 -18.07
N GLU A 201 13.59 -41.46 -18.17
CA GLU A 201 12.61 -41.90 -19.18
C GLU A 201 11.17 -41.48 -18.84
N LEU A 202 10.71 -41.73 -17.62
CA LEU A 202 9.29 -41.60 -17.25
C LEU A 202 8.93 -40.21 -16.74
N GLU A 203 9.76 -39.62 -15.88
CA GLU A 203 9.45 -38.33 -15.25
C GLU A 203 9.95 -37.15 -16.08
N LEU A 204 11.11 -37.31 -16.74
CA LEU A 204 11.75 -36.24 -17.50
C LEU A 204 11.58 -36.38 -19.03
N ASN A 205 11.01 -37.49 -19.51
CA ASN A 205 10.70 -37.76 -20.92
C ASN A 205 11.91 -37.61 -21.86
N TYR A 206 13.08 -38.07 -21.43
CA TYR A 206 14.28 -38.18 -22.25
C TYR A 206 14.43 -39.59 -22.84
N GLU A 207 15.02 -39.67 -24.03
CA GLU A 207 15.54 -40.93 -24.58
C GLU A 207 16.89 -41.22 -23.91
N MET A 208 17.01 -42.40 -23.28
CA MET A 208 18.15 -42.82 -22.45
C MET A 208 18.96 -43.94 -23.09
#